data_AF-A0A357BMW1-F1
#
_entry.id   AF-A0A357BMW1-F1
#
_cell.length_a   1.000
_cell.length_b   1.000
_cell.length_c   1.000
_cell.angle_alpha   90.00
_cell.angle_beta   90.00
_cell.angle_gamma   90.00
#
_symmetry.space_group_name_H-M   'P 1'
#
loop_
_entity.id
_entity.type
_entity.pdbx_description
1 polymer ?
#
loop_
_entity_poly.entity_id
_entity_poly.type
_entity_poly.pdbx_seq_one_letter_code
_entity_poly.pdbx_strand_id
1 'polypeptide(L)'
;MTCRKMDINTVYLSNIERGRANPTLNMLIKFVDALGVEMWEIFDFGHEASIKELREAMNRLLKESGEEKLRLAVKIMRAVAR
;
A
#
# COMPACT_ATOMS: atom_id res chain seq x y z
N MET A 1 6.82 4.64 16.09
CA MET A 1 6.88 3.33 16.78
C MET A 1 7.47 2.22 15.92
N THR A 2 7.60 2.39 14.60
CA THR A 2 8.02 1.36 13.64
C THR A 2 9.51 0.96 13.73
N CYS A 3 10.43 1.90 13.97
CA CYS A 3 11.88 1.61 13.98
C CYS A 3 12.31 0.59 15.05
N ARG A 4 11.70 0.62 16.25
CA ARG A 4 12.07 -0.29 17.35
C ARG A 4 11.77 -1.75 17.03
N LYS A 5 10.75 -2.01 16.19
CA LYS A 5 10.40 -3.38 15.76
C LYS A 5 11.34 -3.92 14.68
N MET A 6 12.02 -3.03 13.94
CA MET A 6 12.77 -3.39 12.74
C MET A 6 14.29 -3.35 12.92
N ASP A 7 14.78 -2.89 14.08
CA ASP A 7 16.20 -2.69 14.41
C ASP A 7 16.97 -1.96 13.29
N ILE A 8 16.41 -0.81 12.87
CA ILE A 8 16.92 0.03 11.79
C ILE A 8 17.24 1.42 12.31
N ASN A 9 18.33 1.98 11.77
CA ASN A 9 18.75 3.34 12.05
C ASN A 9 17.64 4.34 11.62
N THR A 10 17.27 5.25 12.53
CA THR A 10 16.21 6.24 12.32
C THR A 10 16.50 7.21 11.18
N VAL A 11 17.77 7.61 11.00
CA VAL A 11 18.20 8.46 9.88
C VAL A 11 18.06 7.70 8.56
N TYR A 12 18.40 6.41 8.56
CA TYR A 12 18.30 5.58 7.37
C TYR A 12 16.85 5.33 6.96
N LEU A 13 15.96 4.99 7.91
CA LEU A 13 14.52 4.89 7.63
C LEU A 13 13.97 6.21 7.07
N SER A 14 14.35 7.33 7.68
CA SER A 14 13.89 8.65 7.24
C SER A 14 14.38 9.02 5.84
N ASN A 15 15.57 8.56 5.43
CA ASN A 15 16.04 8.73 4.06
C ASN A 15 15.29 7.83 3.07
N ILE A 16 14.90 6.62 3.47
CA ILE A 16 14.08 5.72 2.63
C ILE A 16 12.69 6.33 2.40
N GLU A 17 12.01 6.80 3.45
CA GLU A 17 10.67 7.42 3.36
C GLU A 17 10.65 8.66 2.45
N ARG A 18 11.77 9.37 2.33
CA ARG A 18 11.92 10.55 1.46
C ARG A 18 12.48 10.23 0.07
N GLY A 19 12.65 8.95 -0.27
CA GLY A 19 13.22 8.53 -1.55
C GLY A 19 14.71 8.87 -1.74
N ARG A 20 15.44 9.13 -0.65
CA ARG A 20 16.88 9.48 -0.67
C ARG A 20 17.80 8.29 -0.44
N ALA A 21 17.25 7.11 -0.16
CA ALA A 21 17.99 5.88 0.03
C ALA A 21 17.19 4.69 -0.50
N ASN A 22 17.88 3.77 -1.18
CA ASN A 22 17.27 2.53 -1.65
C ASN A 22 17.39 1.44 -0.57
N PRO A 23 16.27 0.84 -0.13
CA PRO A 23 16.30 -0.27 0.80
C PRO A 23 16.81 -1.56 0.12
N THR A 24 17.50 -2.41 0.88
CA THR A 24 17.83 -3.78 0.44
C THR A 24 16.60 -4.68 0.52
N LEU A 25 16.59 -5.80 -0.22
CA LEU A 25 15.50 -6.78 -0.16
C LEU A 25 15.25 -7.28 1.28
N ASN A 26 16.30 -7.54 2.04
CA ASN A 26 16.17 -7.96 3.44
C ASN A 26 15.47 -6.91 4.33
N MET A 27 15.64 -5.62 4.03
CA MET A 27 14.89 -4.59 4.73
C MET A 27 13.43 -4.52 4.32
N LEU A 28 13.14 -4.74 3.03
CA LEU A 28 11.75 -4.82 2.57
C LEU A 28 11.00 -5.96 3.25
N ILE A 29 11.63 -7.13 3.42
CA ILE A 29 11.05 -8.25 4.18
C ILE A 29 10.74 -7.82 5.63
N LYS A 30 11.70 -7.17 6.31
CA LYS A 30 11.45 -6.60 7.65
C LYS A 30 10.31 -5.58 7.67
N PHE A 31 10.11 -4.83 6.59
CA PHE A 31 9.01 -3.86 6.46
C PHE A 31 7.66 -4.56 6.41
N VAL A 32 7.52 -5.50 5.49
CA VAL A 32 6.33 -6.37 5.33
C VAL A 32 5.97 -7.02 6.66
N ASP A 33 6.93 -7.67 7.33
CA ASP A 33 6.70 -8.39 8.59
C ASP A 33 6.25 -7.48 9.73
N ALA A 34 6.90 -6.33 9.91
CA ALA A 34 6.56 -5.44 11.02
C ALA A 34 5.33 -4.55 10.75
N LEU A 35 4.93 -4.38 9.49
CA LEU A 35 3.70 -3.68 9.09
C LEU A 35 2.50 -4.64 8.96
N GLY A 36 2.73 -5.95 8.81
CA GLY A 36 1.67 -6.94 8.62
C GLY A 36 0.94 -6.79 7.29
N VAL A 37 1.66 -6.39 6.25
CA VAL A 37 1.18 -6.22 4.87
C VAL A 37 1.85 -7.27 3.99
N GLU A 38 1.37 -7.45 2.76
CA GLU A 38 2.01 -8.30 1.76
C GLU A 38 3.11 -7.54 1.00
N MET A 39 4.11 -8.27 0.49
CA MET A 39 5.27 -7.66 -0.20
C MET A 39 4.86 -6.80 -1.40
N TRP A 40 3.85 -7.23 -2.15
CA TRP A 40 3.37 -6.49 -3.32
C TRP A 40 2.72 -5.15 -2.94
N GLU A 41 2.18 -5.01 -1.72
CA GLU A 41 1.56 -3.76 -1.25
C GLU A 41 2.60 -2.67 -1.00
N ILE A 42 3.84 -3.02 -0.65
CA ILE A 42 4.95 -2.04 -0.53
C ILE A 42 5.35 -1.46 -1.90
N PHE A 43 5.09 -2.21 -2.96
CA PHE A 43 5.33 -1.80 -4.35
C PHE A 43 4.06 -1.29 -5.04
N ASP A 44 2.95 -1.15 -4.30
CA ASP A 44 1.74 -0.53 -4.84
C ASP A 44 1.92 0.99 -4.84
N PHE A 45 2.55 1.50 -5.90
CA PHE A 45 2.79 2.92 -6.13
C PHE A 45 1.49 3.63 -6.57
N GLY A 46 0.44 3.56 -5.75
CA GLY A 46 -0.88 4.15 -6.06
C GLY A 46 -0.84 5.65 -6.39
N HIS A 47 0.23 6.36 -6.04
CA HIS A 47 0.47 7.76 -6.42
C HIS A 47 1.06 7.96 -7.84
N GLU A 48 1.68 6.94 -8.44
CA GLU A 48 2.20 6.98 -9.82
C GLU A 48 1.25 6.31 -10.82
N ALA A 49 0.20 5.65 -10.34
CA ALA A 49 -0.79 5.00 -11.19
C ALA A 49 -1.55 6.04 -12.04
N SER A 50 -1.53 5.84 -13.35
CA SER A 50 -2.35 6.60 -14.28
C SER A 50 -3.85 6.41 -13.98
N ILE A 51 -4.68 7.37 -14.42
CA ILE A 51 -6.15 7.26 -14.31
C ILE A 51 -6.65 5.93 -14.90
N LYS A 52 -5.99 5.42 -15.95
CA LYS A 52 -6.33 4.14 -16.56
C LYS A 52 -6.04 2.98 -15.61
N GLU A 53 -4.86 2.93 -15.02
CA GLU A 53 -4.47 1.87 -14.07
C GLU A 53 -5.34 1.88 -12.81
N LEU A 54 -5.67 3.07 -12.29
CA LEU A 54 -6.59 3.20 -11.16
C LEU A 54 -7.99 2.65 -11.48
N ARG A 55 -8.50 2.90 -12.69
CA ARG A 55 -9.78 2.33 -13.15
C ARG A 55 -9.71 0.82 -13.34
N GLU A 56 -8.61 0.30 -13.87
CA GLU A 56 -8.42 -1.13 -14.06
C GLU A 56 -8.29 -1.86 -12.71
N ALA A 57 -7.53 -1.32 -11.77
CA ALA A 57 -7.41 -1.82 -10.40
C ALA A 57 -8.78 -1.84 -9.70
N MET A 58 -9.53 -0.74 -9.79
CA MET A 58 -10.89 -0.66 -9.23
C MET A 58 -11.81 -1.72 -9.85
N ASN A 59 -11.79 -1.90 -11.17
CA ASN A 59 -12.58 -2.93 -11.85
C ASN A 59 -12.17 -4.35 -11.44
N ARG A 60 -10.88 -4.61 -11.19
CA ARG A 60 -10.40 -5.92 -10.70
C ARG A 60 -10.94 -6.21 -9.31
N LEU A 61 -10.79 -5.25 -8.38
CA LEU A 61 -11.28 -5.38 -7.01
C LEU A 61 -12.80 -5.62 -6.95
N LEU A 62 -13.56 -4.95 -7.81
CA LEU A 62 -15.02 -5.15 -7.90
C LEU A 62 -15.40 -6.52 -8.46
N LYS A 63 -14.63 -7.08 -9.40
CA LYS A 63 -14.90 -8.42 -9.97
C LYS A 63 -14.67 -9.56 -8.98
N GLU A 64 -13.68 -9.42 -8.11
CA GLU A 64 -13.30 -10.46 -7.14
C GLU A 64 -14.14 -10.37 -5.84
N SER A 65 -15.04 -9.39 -5.73
CA SER A 65 -15.82 -9.11 -4.53
C SER A 65 -17.20 -9.78 -4.54
N GLY A 66 -17.54 -10.46 -3.44
CA GLY A 66 -18.89 -10.96 -3.19
C GLY A 66 -19.92 -9.85 -2.95
N GLU A 67 -21.21 -10.17 -3.08
CA GLU A 67 -22.32 -9.20 -3.10
C GLU A 67 -22.33 -8.24 -1.88
N GLU A 68 -22.08 -8.76 -0.68
CA GLU A 68 -22.10 -7.97 0.55
C GLU A 68 -20.99 -6.89 0.55
N LYS A 69 -19.77 -7.28 0.15
CA LYS A 69 -18.63 -6.36 0.02
C LYS A 69 -18.87 -5.32 -1.07
N LEU A 70 -19.50 -5.73 -2.18
CA LEU A 70 -19.82 -4.84 -3.29
C LEU A 70 -20.82 -3.75 -2.85
N ARG A 71 -21.85 -4.11 -2.08
CA ARG A 71 -22.82 -3.15 -1.50
C ARG A 71 -22.14 -2.13 -0.58
N LEU A 72 -21.18 -2.58 0.24
CA LEU A 72 -20.41 -1.69 1.10
C LEU A 72 -19.52 -0.75 0.27
N ALA A 73 -18.82 -1.28 -0.74
CA ALA A 73 -17.98 -0.49 -1.63
C ALA A 73 -18.75 0.64 -2.32
N VAL A 74 -19.96 0.36 -2.82
CA VAL A 74 -20.83 1.40 -3.43
C VAL A 74 -21.22 2.49 -2.43
N LYS A 75 -21.51 2.13 -1.17
CA LYS A 75 -21.84 3.12 -0.12
C LYS A 75 -20.65 4.04 0.16
N ILE A 76 -19.45 3.49 0.29
CA ILE A 76 -18.23 4.26 0.55
C ILE A 76 -17.90 5.15 -0.66
N MET A 77 -17.93 4.60 -1.87
CA MET A 77 -17.65 5.36 -3.10
C MET A 77 -18.61 6.53 -3.27
N ARG A 78 -19.90 6.36 -2.93
CA ARG A 78 -20.88 7.46 -2.94
C ARG A 78 -20.56 8.57 -1.94
N ALA A 79 -19.98 8.23 -0.79
CA ALA A 79 -19.59 9.20 0.22
C ALA A 79 -18.34 9.99 -0.18
N VAL A 80 -17.42 9.37 -0.92
CA VAL A 80 -16.17 9.98 -1.36
C VAL A 80 -16.33 10.77 -2.68
N ALA A 81 -17.22 10.33 -3.57
CA ALA A 81 -17.44 10.98 -4.88
C ALA A 81 -18.49 12.12 -4.86
N ARG A 82 -18.97 12.50 -3.67
CA ARG A 82 -19.91 13.61 -3.47
C ARG A 82 -19.24 14.79 -2.79
#